data_AF-A7S421-F1
#
_entry.id   AF-A7S421-F1
#
_cell.length_a   1.000
_cell.length_b   1.000
_cell.length_c   1.000
_cell.angle_alpha   90.00
_cell.angle_beta   90.00
_cell.angle_gamma   90.00
#
_symmetry.space_group_name_H-M   'P 1'
#
loop_
_entity.id
_entity.type
_entity.pdbx_description
1 polymer ?
#
loop_
_entity_poly.entity_id
_entity_poly.type
_entity_poly.pdbx_seq_one_letter_code
_entity_poly.pdbx_strand_id
1 'polypeptide(L)'
;QEAGAQDINSVREYMLEYLSDNSRSYSDPYYTVAEFLDFLVSKGNSGFNSAHCTVYQDMTKPLNSYWISSSHNTYLTGDQFQGESSVEAYVRCLRMGCRCLELDCWDGPDGQPIITHGHTLVSKIKFLDVVRQIKENAFVASDFPLILSLENHCTISQQKFMAQTFKDVFGELLLSQPIDSGKELPSPEVLKRKIILKVR
;
A
#
# COMPACT_ATOMS: atom_id res chain seq x y z
N GLN A 1 27.58 -5.81 -9.37
CA GLN A 1 28.62 -6.28 -8.44
C GLN A 1 28.56 -5.33 -7.25
N GLU A 2 28.42 -5.84 -6.03
CA GLU A 2 28.37 -4.98 -4.85
C GLU A 2 29.67 -4.19 -4.71
N ALA A 3 29.54 -2.90 -4.39
CA ALA A 3 30.70 -2.05 -4.16
C ALA A 3 31.49 -2.59 -2.95
N GLY A 4 32.81 -2.73 -3.09
CA GLY A 4 33.67 -3.25 -2.02
C GLY A 4 33.80 -4.78 -1.96
N ALA A 5 33.05 -5.56 -2.75
CA ALA A 5 33.18 -7.02 -2.73
C ALA A 5 34.55 -7.54 -3.20
N GLN A 6 35.32 -6.72 -3.92
CA GLN A 6 36.70 -7.01 -4.33
C GLN A 6 37.75 -6.40 -3.39
N ASP A 7 37.34 -5.54 -2.45
CA ASP A 7 38.23 -4.95 -1.45
C ASP A 7 38.24 -5.80 -0.19
N ILE A 8 39.39 -6.38 0.13
CA ILE A 8 39.54 -7.31 1.24
C ILE A 8 39.26 -6.64 2.60
N ASN A 9 39.51 -5.33 2.71
CA ASN A 9 39.25 -4.58 3.94
C ASN A 9 37.75 -4.38 4.15
N SER A 10 37.03 -3.99 3.10
CA SER A 10 35.56 -3.91 3.11
C SER A 10 34.92 -5.25 3.50
N VAL A 11 35.40 -6.37 2.92
CA VAL A 11 34.90 -7.71 3.27
C VAL A 11 35.19 -8.06 4.74
N ARG A 12 36.40 -7.73 5.21
CA ARG A 12 36.81 -7.94 6.61
C ARG A 12 35.91 -7.18 7.59
N GLU A 13 35.67 -5.89 7.35
CA GLU A 13 34.80 -5.06 8.19
C GLU A 13 33.38 -5.62 8.25
N TYR A 14 32.83 -6.01 7.10
CA TYR A 14 31.51 -6.60 7.01
C TYR A 14 31.38 -7.92 7.79
N MET A 15 32.38 -8.80 7.68
CA MET A 15 32.42 -10.05 8.46
C MET A 15 32.47 -9.80 9.96
N LEU A 16 33.26 -8.81 10.41
CA LEU A 16 33.38 -8.45 11.82
C LEU A 16 32.07 -7.85 12.36
N GLU A 17 31.41 -7.00 11.58
CA GLU A 17 30.10 -6.44 11.93
C GLU A 17 29.06 -7.54 12.12
N TYR A 18 29.01 -8.51 11.20
CA TYR A 18 28.07 -9.63 11.26
C TYR A 18 28.32 -10.55 12.47
N LEU A 19 29.59 -10.88 12.76
CA LEU A 19 29.94 -11.77 13.86
C LEU A 19 29.62 -11.17 15.22
N SER A 20 29.58 -9.84 15.36
CA SER A 20 29.24 -9.14 16.60
C SER A 20 30.06 -9.58 17.84
N ASP A 21 31.22 -10.21 17.62
CA ASP A 21 32.10 -10.78 18.64
C ASP A 21 33.49 -10.14 18.58
N ASN A 22 33.75 -9.21 19.50
CA ASN A 22 35.03 -8.51 19.62
C ASN A 22 36.17 -9.41 20.14
N SER A 23 35.90 -10.64 20.58
CA SER A 23 36.95 -11.54 21.11
C SER A 23 37.88 -12.09 20.02
N ARG A 24 37.42 -12.16 18.77
CA ARG A 24 38.21 -12.56 17.58
C ARG A 24 38.80 -11.38 16.81
N SER A 25 38.74 -10.16 17.38
CA SER A 25 39.16 -8.90 16.72
C SER A 25 40.67 -8.79 16.42
N TYR A 26 41.50 -9.68 16.97
CA TYR A 26 42.97 -9.60 16.88
C TYR A 26 43.60 -10.41 15.72
N SER A 27 42.81 -11.14 14.91
CA SER A 27 43.28 -11.90 13.74
C SER A 27 42.37 -11.66 12.52
N ASP A 28 42.74 -12.22 11.35
CA ASP A 28 41.85 -12.21 10.18
C ASP A 28 40.51 -12.89 10.53
N PRO A 29 39.36 -12.27 10.20
CA PRO A 29 38.06 -12.84 10.53
C PRO A 29 37.83 -14.11 9.73
N TYR A 30 37.17 -15.08 10.35
CA TYR A 30 36.74 -16.31 9.70
C TYR A 30 35.36 -16.71 10.22
N TYR A 31 34.62 -17.41 9.36
CA TYR A 31 33.41 -18.11 9.76
C TYR A 31 33.73 -19.58 10.00
N THR A 32 33.21 -20.14 11.10
CA THR A 32 32.97 -21.58 11.18
C THR A 32 31.92 -22.00 10.15
N VAL A 33 31.82 -23.30 9.84
CA VAL A 33 30.79 -23.80 8.90
C VAL A 33 29.38 -23.39 9.36
N ALA A 34 29.10 -23.45 10.68
CA ALA A 34 27.82 -23.03 11.23
C ALA A 34 27.57 -21.53 11.04
N GLU A 35 28.53 -20.67 11.43
CA GLU A 35 28.43 -19.21 11.26
C GLU A 35 28.27 -18.81 9.80
N PHE A 36 28.91 -19.53 8.86
CA PHE A 36 28.75 -19.27 7.44
C PHE A 36 27.36 -19.67 6.94
N LEU A 37 26.83 -20.82 7.35
CA LEU A 37 25.46 -21.23 7.00
C LEU A 37 24.43 -20.24 7.56
N ASP A 38 24.63 -19.77 8.79
CA ASP A 38 23.78 -18.73 9.40
C ASP A 38 23.87 -17.43 8.60
N PHE A 39 25.07 -17.01 8.20
CA PHE A 39 25.26 -15.85 7.33
C PHE A 39 24.51 -15.98 6.01
N LEU A 40 24.60 -17.14 5.34
CA LEU A 40 23.97 -17.38 4.05
C LEU A 40 22.44 -17.18 4.06
N VAL A 41 21.78 -17.47 5.20
CA VAL A 41 20.34 -17.29 5.38
C VAL A 41 19.96 -15.99 6.11
N SER A 42 20.96 -15.21 6.51
CA SER A 42 20.77 -13.95 7.22
C SER A 42 20.35 -12.80 6.28
N LYS A 43 19.95 -11.67 6.87
CA LYS A 43 19.72 -10.42 6.12
C LYS A 43 21.00 -9.89 5.45
N GLY A 44 22.17 -10.25 5.96
CA GLY A 44 23.46 -9.85 5.41
C GLY A 44 23.83 -10.54 4.09
N ASN A 45 23.08 -11.56 3.69
CA ASN A 45 23.21 -12.21 2.39
C ASN A 45 21.85 -12.32 1.68
N SER A 46 20.95 -11.36 1.94
CA SER A 46 19.65 -11.37 1.27
C SER A 46 19.83 -11.14 -0.24
N GLY A 47 19.14 -11.92 -1.06
CA GLY A 47 19.02 -11.63 -2.50
C GLY A 47 18.25 -10.33 -2.80
N PHE A 48 17.63 -9.72 -1.80
CA PHE A 48 16.95 -8.43 -1.91
C PHE A 48 17.86 -7.32 -1.41
N ASN A 49 18.09 -6.30 -2.24
CA ASN A 49 18.89 -5.14 -1.85
C ASN A 49 18.17 -4.34 -0.74
N SER A 50 18.74 -4.37 0.47
CA SER A 50 18.18 -3.71 1.65
C SER A 50 18.05 -2.19 1.49
N ALA A 51 18.88 -1.55 0.66
CA ALA A 51 18.78 -0.12 0.33
C ALA A 51 17.44 0.22 -0.35
N HIS A 52 16.82 -0.75 -1.04
CA HIS A 52 15.53 -0.59 -1.71
C HIS A 52 14.33 -0.93 -0.81
N CYS A 53 14.56 -1.28 0.46
CA CYS A 53 13.49 -1.49 1.45
C CYS A 53 12.90 -0.17 2.01
N THR A 54 13.48 0.97 1.63
CA THR A 54 12.97 2.31 1.94
C THR A 54 12.76 3.08 0.63
N VAL A 55 12.06 4.23 0.68
CA VAL A 55 11.84 5.05 -0.50
C VAL A 55 13.18 5.61 -1.01
N TYR A 56 13.62 5.15 -2.18
CA TYR A 56 14.90 5.54 -2.78
C TYR A 56 14.76 6.24 -4.14
N GLN A 57 13.55 6.26 -4.71
CA GLN A 57 13.27 6.88 -6.00
C GLN A 57 12.88 8.35 -5.81
N ASP A 58 13.05 9.14 -6.87
CA ASP A 58 12.51 10.51 -6.91
C ASP A 58 10.99 10.45 -6.94
N MET A 59 10.34 10.93 -5.87
CA MET A 59 8.88 10.94 -5.69
C MET A 59 8.25 12.30 -6.07
N THR A 60 9.00 13.19 -6.71
CA THR A 60 8.57 14.53 -7.09
C THR A 60 8.10 14.65 -8.54
N LYS A 61 8.20 13.59 -9.35
CA LYS A 61 7.69 13.57 -10.72
C LYS A 61 6.16 13.48 -10.74
N PRO A 62 5.50 13.83 -11.85
CA PRO A 62 4.05 13.71 -11.99
C PRO A 62 3.55 12.28 -11.74
N LEU A 63 2.35 12.12 -11.16
CA LEU A 63 1.79 10.83 -10.75
C LEU A 63 1.75 9.77 -11.86
N ASN A 64 1.57 10.18 -13.12
CA ASN A 64 1.59 9.29 -14.30
C ASN A 64 2.99 8.78 -14.69
N SER A 65 4.04 9.12 -13.93
CA SER A 65 5.40 8.61 -14.12
C SER A 65 5.68 7.32 -13.34
N TYR A 66 4.72 6.83 -12.55
CA TYR A 66 4.90 5.71 -11.63
C TYR A 66 3.93 4.57 -11.90
N TRP A 67 4.39 3.34 -11.62
CA TRP A 67 3.49 2.22 -11.43
C TRP A 67 2.78 2.34 -10.08
N ILE A 68 1.47 2.12 -10.06
CA ILE A 68 0.65 2.21 -8.86
C ILE A 68 0.14 0.82 -8.51
N SER A 69 0.52 0.32 -7.33
CA SER A 69 -0.03 -0.94 -6.80
C SER A 69 -1.54 -0.80 -6.63
N SER A 70 -2.29 -1.64 -7.36
CA SER A 70 -3.74 -1.50 -7.52
C SER A 70 -4.42 -2.85 -7.34
N SER A 71 -5.60 -2.85 -6.70
CA SER A 71 -6.45 -4.03 -6.55
C SER A 71 -7.75 -3.89 -7.35
N HIS A 72 -8.26 -5.02 -7.82
CA HIS A 72 -9.52 -5.13 -8.55
C HIS A 72 -10.55 -5.85 -7.68
N ASN A 73 -11.79 -5.36 -7.65
CA ASN A 73 -12.89 -5.85 -6.79
C ASN A 73 -12.40 -6.13 -5.37
N THR A 74 -11.85 -5.08 -4.75
CA THR A 74 -11.04 -5.18 -3.52
C THR A 74 -11.78 -5.80 -2.35
N TYR A 75 -13.11 -5.71 -2.35
CA TYR A 75 -13.98 -6.28 -1.34
C TYR A 75 -14.06 -7.81 -1.39
N LEU A 76 -13.75 -8.47 -2.52
CA LEU A 76 -13.88 -9.91 -2.69
C LEU A 76 -12.75 -10.68 -1.99
N THR A 77 -13.11 -11.76 -1.29
CA THR A 77 -12.15 -12.72 -0.72
C THR A 77 -12.10 -14.05 -1.45
N GLY A 78 -12.92 -14.24 -2.48
CA GLY A 78 -13.04 -15.47 -3.24
C GLY A 78 -13.44 -15.23 -4.69
N ASP A 79 -14.26 -16.13 -5.24
CA ASP A 79 -14.72 -16.08 -6.63
C ASP A 79 -15.62 -14.86 -6.93
N GLN A 80 -15.66 -14.47 -8.21
CA GLN A 80 -16.43 -13.31 -8.71
C GLN A 80 -17.95 -13.53 -8.68
N PHE A 81 -18.46 -14.76 -8.65
CA PHE A 81 -19.91 -15.03 -8.78
C PHE A 81 -20.58 -15.44 -7.47
N GLN A 82 -19.87 -16.17 -6.60
CA GLN A 82 -20.41 -16.72 -5.35
C GLN A 82 -19.51 -16.48 -4.13
N GLY A 83 -18.50 -15.61 -4.26
CA GLY A 83 -17.56 -15.29 -3.18
C GLY A 83 -18.15 -14.43 -2.07
N GLU A 84 -17.39 -14.28 -0.99
CA GLU A 84 -17.72 -13.36 0.10
C GLU A 84 -17.07 -12.00 -0.12
N SER A 85 -17.80 -10.94 0.24
CA SER A 85 -17.27 -9.60 0.43
C SER A 85 -16.84 -9.41 1.87
N SER A 86 -15.68 -8.78 2.09
CA SER A 86 -15.15 -8.51 3.42
C SER A 86 -14.54 -7.12 3.52
N VAL A 87 -14.84 -6.42 4.61
CA VAL A 87 -14.17 -5.17 4.95
C VAL A 87 -12.68 -5.39 5.20
N GLU A 88 -12.31 -6.55 5.77
CA GLU A 88 -10.91 -6.93 6.04
C GLU A 88 -10.10 -7.13 4.75
N ALA A 89 -10.75 -7.36 3.61
CA ALA A 89 -10.06 -7.42 2.32
C ALA A 89 -9.38 -6.08 1.99
N TYR A 90 -10.04 -4.94 2.27
CA TYR A 90 -9.45 -3.62 2.13
C TYR A 90 -8.27 -3.39 3.07
N VAL A 91 -8.41 -3.81 4.33
CA VAL A 91 -7.36 -3.69 5.35
C VAL A 91 -6.11 -4.44 4.89
N ARG A 92 -6.26 -5.70 4.47
CA ARG A 92 -5.14 -6.51 3.96
C ARG A 92 -4.46 -5.87 2.75
N CYS A 93 -5.22 -5.40 1.76
CA CYS A 93 -4.65 -4.71 0.60
C CYS A 93 -3.84 -3.47 1.00
N LEU A 94 -4.35 -2.65 1.92
CA LEU A 94 -3.64 -1.46 2.41
C LEU A 94 -2.37 -1.84 3.18
N ARG A 95 -2.42 -2.87 4.02
CA ARG A 95 -1.26 -3.38 4.78
C ARG A 95 -0.17 -3.95 3.89
N MET A 96 -0.54 -4.49 2.73
CA MET A 96 0.37 -4.94 1.68
C MET A 96 0.90 -3.79 0.79
N GLY A 97 0.52 -2.54 1.07
CA GLY A 97 1.01 -1.36 0.34
C GLY A 97 0.19 -0.98 -0.91
N CYS A 98 -0.98 -1.59 -1.15
CA CYS A 98 -1.85 -1.22 -2.26
C CYS A 98 -2.26 0.26 -2.16
N ARG A 99 -2.20 1.00 -3.26
CA ARG A 99 -2.45 2.46 -3.37
C ARG A 99 -3.62 2.81 -4.28
N CYS A 100 -4.30 1.84 -4.87
CA CYS A 100 -5.54 2.03 -5.61
C CYS A 100 -6.53 0.91 -5.27
N LEU A 101 -7.65 1.26 -4.64
CA LEU A 101 -8.68 0.33 -4.19
C LEU A 101 -9.96 0.56 -4.98
N GLU A 102 -10.74 -0.52 -5.15
CA GLU A 102 -12.00 -0.50 -5.88
C GLU A 102 -13.21 -0.66 -4.95
N LEU A 103 -14.24 0.14 -5.18
CA LEU A 103 -15.50 0.12 -4.44
C LEU A 103 -16.68 0.10 -5.42
N ASP A 104 -17.36 -1.04 -5.48
CA ASP A 104 -18.57 -1.22 -6.30
C ASP A 104 -19.79 -0.85 -5.48
N CYS A 105 -20.25 0.39 -5.63
CA CYS A 105 -21.25 0.99 -4.77
C CYS A 105 -22.65 0.78 -5.36
N TRP A 106 -23.50 0.08 -4.63
CA TRP A 106 -24.89 -0.21 -5.00
C TRP A 106 -25.86 0.36 -3.97
N ASP A 107 -27.08 0.66 -4.41
CA ASP A 107 -28.16 1.04 -3.50
C ASP A 107 -28.40 -0.06 -2.46
N GLY A 108 -28.40 0.32 -1.19
CA GLY A 108 -28.73 -0.59 -0.08
C GLY A 108 -30.03 -0.22 0.65
N PRO A 109 -30.41 -1.02 1.65
CA PRO A 109 -31.59 -0.76 2.48
C PRO A 109 -31.45 0.54 3.27
N ASP A 110 -32.58 1.09 3.72
CA ASP A 110 -32.64 2.30 4.55
C ASP A 110 -31.94 3.54 3.95
N GLY A 111 -31.81 3.58 2.62
CA GLY A 111 -31.13 4.66 1.91
C GLY A 111 -29.62 4.70 2.10
N GLN A 112 -29.01 3.62 2.60
CA GLN A 112 -27.57 3.53 2.84
C GLN A 112 -26.89 2.62 1.80
N PRO A 113 -25.84 3.09 1.12
CA PRO A 113 -25.13 2.31 0.12
C PRO A 113 -24.47 1.06 0.70
N ILE A 114 -24.33 0.06 -0.16
CA ILE A 114 -23.61 -1.19 0.09
C ILE A 114 -22.50 -1.37 -0.95
N ILE A 115 -21.56 -2.26 -0.66
CA ILE A 115 -20.56 -2.73 -1.61
C ILE A 115 -20.79 -4.22 -1.90
N THR A 116 -20.82 -4.56 -3.19
CA THR A 116 -21.01 -5.92 -3.70
C THR A 116 -20.70 -5.98 -5.20
N HIS A 117 -20.49 -7.19 -5.72
CA HIS A 117 -20.47 -7.42 -7.16
C HIS A 117 -21.91 -7.54 -7.69
N GLY A 118 -22.34 -6.60 -8.52
CA GLY A 118 -23.71 -6.49 -9.02
C GLY A 118 -24.19 -7.72 -9.80
N HIS A 119 -25.49 -8.02 -9.70
CA HIS A 119 -26.12 -9.13 -10.44
C HIS A 119 -25.51 -10.53 -10.18
N THR A 120 -24.81 -10.71 -9.05
CA THR A 120 -24.22 -11.99 -8.62
C THR A 120 -24.76 -12.44 -7.25
N LEU A 121 -24.25 -13.58 -6.75
CA LEU A 121 -24.57 -14.11 -5.42
C LEU A 121 -23.54 -13.68 -4.35
N VAL A 122 -22.63 -12.77 -4.70
CA VAL A 122 -21.62 -12.24 -3.77
C VAL A 122 -22.30 -11.57 -2.57
N SER A 123 -21.74 -11.78 -1.37
CA SER A 123 -22.26 -11.17 -0.15
C SER A 123 -22.06 -9.65 -0.13
N LYS A 124 -22.84 -8.95 0.69
CA LYS A 124 -22.89 -7.48 0.74
C LYS A 124 -22.25 -6.96 2.02
N ILE A 125 -21.45 -5.90 1.91
CA ILE A 125 -20.90 -5.18 3.07
C ILE A 125 -21.37 -3.72 3.06
N LYS A 126 -21.40 -3.08 4.23
CA LYS A 126 -21.84 -1.68 4.35
C LYS A 126 -20.75 -0.75 3.83
N PHE A 127 -21.13 0.19 2.98
CA PHE A 127 -20.22 1.21 2.47
C PHE A 127 -19.56 2.01 3.60
N LEU A 128 -20.34 2.43 4.61
CA LEU A 128 -19.83 3.21 5.75
C LEU A 128 -18.71 2.49 6.51
N ASP A 129 -18.83 1.18 6.72
CA ASP A 129 -17.83 0.39 7.44
C ASP A 129 -16.52 0.29 6.64
N VAL A 130 -16.64 0.15 5.31
CA VAL A 130 -15.49 0.16 4.39
C VAL A 130 -14.77 1.52 4.42
N VAL A 131 -15.49 2.62 4.31
CA VAL A 131 -14.88 3.97 4.35
C VAL A 131 -14.18 4.22 5.69
N ARG A 132 -14.76 3.79 6.81
CA ARG A 132 -14.14 3.89 8.14
C ARG A 132 -12.85 3.07 8.23
N GLN A 133 -12.87 1.82 7.78
CA GLN A 133 -11.68 0.96 7.82
C GLN A 133 -10.59 1.45 6.87
N ILE A 134 -10.94 2.02 5.72
CA ILE A 134 -9.98 2.71 4.85
C ILE A 134 -9.32 3.88 5.58
N LYS A 135 -10.08 4.74 6.26
CA LYS A 135 -9.51 5.89 7.00
C LYS A 135 -8.45 5.44 8.01
N GLU A 136 -8.74 4.39 8.77
CA GLU A 136 -7.87 3.89 9.83
C GLU A 136 -6.58 3.26 9.30
N ASN A 137 -6.62 2.71 8.08
CA ASN A 137 -5.52 1.89 7.53
C ASN A 137 -4.80 2.52 6.33
N ALA A 138 -5.36 3.57 5.71
CA ALA A 138 -4.91 4.14 4.44
C ALA A 138 -3.41 4.41 4.41
N PHE A 139 -2.87 4.95 5.49
CA PHE A 139 -1.48 5.44 5.55
C PHE A 139 -0.58 4.66 6.51
N VAL A 140 -0.95 3.44 6.90
CA VAL A 140 -0.13 2.68 7.85
C VAL A 140 1.10 2.04 7.20
N ALA A 141 0.96 1.51 5.99
CA ALA A 141 2.08 0.92 5.24
C ALA A 141 2.85 1.95 4.39
N SER A 142 2.22 3.08 4.06
CA SER A 142 2.78 4.10 3.16
C SER A 142 2.02 5.42 3.31
N ASP A 143 2.74 6.55 3.40
CA ASP A 143 2.14 7.89 3.45
C ASP A 143 1.75 8.45 2.06
N PHE A 144 2.08 7.75 0.97
CA PHE A 144 1.74 8.19 -0.39
C PHE A 144 0.23 8.11 -0.68
N PRO A 145 -0.28 8.90 -1.65
CA PRO A 145 -1.70 9.02 -1.89
C PRO A 145 -2.40 7.68 -2.14
N LEU A 146 -3.65 7.62 -1.69
CA LEU A 146 -4.55 6.50 -1.92
C LEU A 146 -5.61 6.90 -2.94
N ILE A 147 -5.78 6.12 -4.00
CA ILE A 147 -6.83 6.30 -4.99
C ILE A 147 -7.99 5.35 -4.68
N LEU A 148 -9.21 5.87 -4.65
CA LEU A 148 -10.43 5.07 -4.58
C LEU A 148 -11.12 5.12 -5.94
N SER A 149 -11.08 4.00 -6.66
CA SER A 149 -11.83 3.78 -7.89
C SER A 149 -13.27 3.42 -7.52
N LEU A 150 -14.21 4.32 -7.77
CA LEU A 150 -15.62 4.12 -7.49
C LEU A 150 -16.32 3.64 -8.75
N GLU A 151 -16.92 2.44 -8.68
CA GLU A 151 -17.91 1.97 -9.65
C GLU A 151 -19.30 2.26 -9.06
N ASN A 152 -19.96 3.29 -9.58
CA ASN A 152 -21.13 3.87 -8.94
C ASN A 152 -22.44 3.47 -9.64
N HIS A 153 -23.23 2.63 -8.96
CA HIS A 153 -24.55 2.16 -9.37
C HIS A 153 -25.67 2.68 -8.46
N CYS A 154 -25.38 3.68 -7.62
CA CYS A 154 -26.32 4.21 -6.65
C CYS A 154 -27.26 5.26 -7.27
N THR A 155 -28.48 5.36 -6.75
CA THR A 155 -29.37 6.51 -6.98
C THR A 155 -28.77 7.82 -6.50
N ILE A 156 -29.24 8.95 -7.02
CA ILE A 156 -28.78 10.30 -6.61
C ILE A 156 -28.90 10.52 -5.10
N SER A 157 -29.93 9.97 -4.44
CA SER A 157 -30.10 10.07 -2.99
C SER A 157 -28.94 9.39 -2.25
N GLN A 158 -28.60 8.16 -2.64
CA GLN A 158 -27.51 7.40 -2.04
C GLN A 158 -26.13 7.92 -2.45
N GLN A 159 -25.98 8.48 -3.66
CA GLN A 159 -24.75 9.20 -4.05
C GLN A 159 -24.48 10.42 -3.16
N LYS A 160 -25.52 11.19 -2.79
CA LYS A 160 -25.38 12.29 -1.82
C LYS A 160 -24.93 11.77 -0.46
N PHE A 161 -25.46 10.62 -0.02
CA PHE A 161 -25.00 9.95 1.19
C PHE A 161 -23.52 9.54 1.10
N MET A 162 -23.09 8.95 -0.02
CA MET A 162 -21.68 8.59 -0.25
C MET A 162 -20.77 9.82 -0.18
N ALA A 163 -21.12 10.89 -0.88
CA ALA A 163 -20.35 12.13 -0.90
C ALA A 163 -20.23 12.75 0.50
N GLN A 164 -21.33 12.76 1.27
CA GLN A 164 -21.33 13.25 2.64
C GLN A 164 -20.46 12.38 3.55
N THR A 165 -20.59 11.05 3.43
CA THR A 165 -19.77 10.09 4.19
C THR A 165 -18.28 10.27 3.91
N PHE A 166 -17.87 10.44 2.65
CA PHE A 166 -16.46 10.69 2.34
C PHE A 166 -15.95 11.98 2.98
N LYS A 167 -16.72 13.06 2.94
CA LYS A 167 -16.36 14.33 3.58
C LYS A 167 -16.24 14.18 5.10
N ASP A 168 -17.23 13.58 5.74
CA ASP A 168 -17.28 13.45 7.21
C ASP A 168 -16.23 12.49 7.75
N VAL A 169 -16.01 11.37 7.06
CA VAL A 169 -15.08 10.34 7.50
C VAL A 169 -13.64 10.73 7.17
N PHE A 170 -13.32 11.06 5.92
CA PHE A 170 -11.94 11.35 5.55
C PHE A 170 -11.49 12.77 5.94
N GLY A 171 -12.39 13.75 6.02
CA GLY A 171 -12.06 15.12 6.40
C GLY A 171 -10.90 15.67 5.56
N GLU A 172 -9.86 16.17 6.22
CA GLU A 172 -8.66 16.73 5.60
C GLU A 172 -7.85 15.74 4.75
N LEU A 173 -8.05 14.42 4.93
CA LEU A 173 -7.41 13.41 4.09
C LEU A 173 -8.03 13.40 2.69
N LEU A 174 -9.30 13.79 2.54
CA LEU A 174 -9.95 13.83 1.23
C LEU A 174 -9.37 14.96 0.38
N LEU A 175 -8.91 14.64 -0.83
CA LEU A 175 -8.57 15.66 -1.82
C LEU A 175 -9.86 16.25 -2.39
N SER A 176 -10.35 17.32 -1.76
CA SER A 176 -11.61 17.99 -2.11
C SER A 176 -11.43 19.21 -3.01
N GLN A 177 -10.20 19.73 -3.12
CA GLN A 177 -9.85 20.87 -3.96
C GLN A 177 -8.69 20.49 -4.90
N PRO A 178 -8.66 21.05 -6.12
CA PRO A 178 -7.53 20.88 -7.02
C PRO A 178 -6.23 21.38 -6.38
N ILE A 179 -5.13 20.71 -6.69
CA ILE A 179 -3.78 21.21 -6.41
C ILE A 179 -3.28 21.90 -7.68
N ASP A 180 -2.76 23.12 -7.55
CA ASP A 180 -2.17 23.82 -8.68
C ASP A 180 -0.85 23.16 -9.07
N SER A 181 -0.87 22.43 -10.18
CA SER A 181 0.28 21.77 -10.81
C SER A 181 0.40 22.15 -12.29
N GLY A 182 -0.21 23.28 -12.69
CA GLY A 182 -0.25 23.72 -14.08
C GLY A 182 -0.96 22.71 -14.99
N LYS A 183 -0.21 22.10 -15.93
CA LYS A 183 -0.74 21.11 -16.90
C LYS A 183 -0.46 19.66 -16.53
N GLU A 184 0.33 19.41 -15.49
CA GLU A 184 0.75 18.07 -15.11
C GLU A 184 -0.06 17.56 -13.91
N LEU A 185 -0.05 16.24 -13.67
CA LEU A 185 -0.60 15.70 -12.44
C LEU A 185 0.32 16.04 -11.26
N PRO A 186 -0.21 16.35 -10.06
CA PRO A 186 0.62 16.55 -8.88
C PRO A 186 1.45 15.30 -8.57
N SER A 187 2.62 15.48 -7.96
CA SER A 187 3.49 14.38 -7.60
C SER A 187 2.99 13.59 -6.39
N PRO A 188 3.40 12.32 -6.21
CA PRO A 188 3.13 11.56 -4.99
C PRO A 188 3.55 12.30 -3.71
N GLU A 189 4.65 13.06 -3.77
CA GLU A 189 5.17 13.83 -2.63
C GLU A 189 4.20 14.92 -2.17
N VAL A 190 3.66 15.71 -3.09
CA VAL A 190 2.69 16.78 -2.78
C VAL A 190 1.33 16.20 -2.33
N LEU A 191 1.01 14.99 -2.80
CA LEU A 191 -0.23 14.28 -2.48
C LEU A 191 -0.11 13.37 -1.25
N LYS A 192 0.96 13.46 -0.47
CA LYS A 192 1.11 12.67 0.76
C LYS A 192 -0.10 12.83 1.68
N ARG A 193 -0.56 11.70 2.19
CA ARG A 193 -1.72 11.57 3.10
C ARG A 193 -3.02 12.11 2.51
N LYS A 194 -3.15 12.10 1.18
CA LYS A 194 -4.39 12.42 0.46
C LYS A 194 -5.08 11.18 -0.09
N ILE A 195 -6.40 11.18 -0.02
CA ILE A 195 -7.30 10.20 -0.61
C ILE A 195 -7.98 10.86 -1.80
N ILE A 196 -7.82 10.26 -2.98
CA ILE A 196 -8.27 10.77 -4.27
C ILE A 196 -9.44 9.90 -4.72
N LEU A 197 -10.55 10.52 -5.10
CA LEU A 197 -11.69 9.81 -5.68
C LEU A 197 -11.56 9.79 -7.20
N LYS A 198 -11.50 8.59 -7.77
CA LYS A 198 -11.67 8.35 -9.22
C LYS A 198 -13.11 7.89 -9.42
N VAL A 199 -13.92 8.71 -10.07
CA VAL A 199 -15.30 8.41 -10.43
C VAL A 199 -15.41 8.35 -11.94
N ARG A 200 -16.16 7.37 -12.45
CA ARG A 200 -16.61 7.36 -13.85
C ARG A 200 -17.95 8.07 -13.97
#